data_AF-A0A195EL76-F1
#
_entry.id   AF-A0A195EL76-F1
#
_cell.length_a   1.000
_cell.length_b   1.000
_cell.length_c   1.000
_cell.angle_alpha   90.00
_cell.angle_beta   90.00
_cell.angle_gamma   90.00
#
_symmetry.space_group_name_H-M   'P 1'
#
loop_
_entity.id
_entity.type
_entity.pdbx_description
1 polymer ?
#
loop_
_entity_poly.entity_id
_entity_poly.type
_entity_poly.pdbx_seq_one_letter_code
_entity_poly.pdbx_strand_id
1 'polypeptide(L)'
;MAEPDLTEVKEATVATSTCDKRHCKEMRKDKLPPYLRDRERILYPRNTRALPKTPVIGGQPIEEETCMALRKVVFGSCASPPKVEWGRTGLTLRPYGQSLAFGLRTPRNTTRGLVTAVQAVMLKHFLFKCDRQDVGPEILLKPSYDRQIEVLTSAISEIIWRCAGGFSVSTCPNVVSSIVPKAIVALPQDTPYLQHSLHLFEFNSLEDLEIFIKRYLYLFHDEGGPGAKLLLYSAVLSRGLSKIRNDLEDPKASILGGCSEEGPISIIIFVLTGRASPHLHNGVLHVGDENTYAVPQWGVLMRSEVGFLVHESDSNIGKQPGSRLKTPSLPIWVTLCLSHHGVLFNANRELLRNYHAERRNITHSVNVKRFEVQYFTCGGSHATLTVDTRANETSGGSDAATMETADIAATPLEKLIRSKWQDALIQWNGTPVM
;
A
#
# COMPACT_ATOMS: atom_id res chain seq x y z
N MET A 1 -74.00 37.52 -36.87
CA MET A 1 -74.32 36.29 -37.62
C MET A 1 -73.25 35.26 -37.29
N ALA A 2 -73.70 34.12 -36.78
CA ALA A 2 -73.02 32.81 -36.71
C ALA A 2 -71.73 32.64 -35.87
N GLU A 3 -71.86 31.83 -34.81
CA GLU A 3 -70.87 30.83 -34.33
C GLU A 3 -70.49 29.81 -35.44
N PRO A 4 -69.47 28.90 -35.33
CA PRO A 4 -69.07 28.19 -34.10
C PRO A 4 -67.58 27.74 -33.90
N ASP A 5 -67.36 27.20 -32.70
CA ASP A 5 -66.54 26.06 -32.21
C ASP A 5 -65.00 25.92 -32.23
N LEU A 6 -64.51 25.75 -30.98
CA LEU A 6 -63.50 24.83 -30.41
C LEU A 6 -62.11 24.63 -31.04
N THR A 7 -61.09 24.90 -30.22
CA THR A 7 -60.04 23.93 -29.82
C THR A 7 -59.27 24.42 -28.58
N GLU A 8 -59.31 23.65 -27.49
CA GLU A 8 -58.42 23.78 -26.32
C GLU A 8 -57.09 23.07 -26.59
N VAL A 9 -55.94 23.68 -26.23
CA VAL A 9 -54.87 23.01 -25.46
C VAL A 9 -54.14 24.07 -24.61
N LYS A 10 -53.96 23.74 -23.33
CA LYS A 10 -53.49 24.57 -22.20
C LYS A 10 -52.06 25.07 -22.35
N GLU A 11 -51.89 26.38 -22.17
CA GLU A 11 -50.60 27.06 -22.03
C GLU A 11 -50.33 27.49 -20.57
N ALA A 12 -49.05 27.47 -20.22
CA ALA A 12 -48.51 27.81 -18.92
C ALA A 12 -48.64 29.30 -18.60
N THR A 13 -48.72 29.65 -17.31
CA THR A 13 -48.17 30.94 -16.86
C THR A 13 -47.73 30.91 -15.40
N VAL A 14 -46.50 31.38 -15.24
CA VAL A 14 -45.70 31.49 -14.03
C VAL A 14 -46.29 32.55 -13.10
N ALA A 15 -46.44 32.23 -11.81
CA ALA A 15 -46.71 33.20 -10.76
C ALA A 15 -45.51 33.28 -9.81
N THR A 16 -44.78 34.39 -9.89
CA THR A 16 -43.81 34.85 -8.89
C THR A 16 -44.52 35.63 -7.79
N SER A 17 -44.32 35.29 -6.51
CA SER A 17 -44.30 36.29 -5.42
C SER A 17 -43.56 35.77 -4.17
N THR A 18 -42.95 36.72 -3.47
CA THR A 18 -41.85 36.63 -2.50
C THR A 18 -42.25 36.36 -1.04
N CYS A 19 -41.36 35.66 -0.33
CA CYS A 19 -40.98 35.70 1.11
C CYS A 19 -41.94 36.31 2.16
N ASP A 20 -42.35 35.50 3.15
CA ASP A 20 -42.04 35.72 4.59
C ASP A 20 -42.75 34.69 5.50
N LYS A 21 -42.00 33.78 6.15
CA LYS A 21 -42.45 33.11 7.39
C LYS A 21 -41.28 32.82 8.33
N ARG A 22 -40.99 33.78 9.20
CA ARG A 22 -40.29 33.57 10.48
C ARG A 22 -41.23 32.83 11.44
N HIS A 23 -40.98 31.55 11.74
CA HIS A 23 -41.14 30.96 13.08
C HIS A 23 -40.90 29.44 13.07
N CYS A 24 -39.81 28.98 13.69
CA CYS A 24 -39.78 27.70 14.40
C CYS A 24 -38.92 27.87 15.65
N LYS A 25 -39.52 27.53 16.79
CA LYS A 25 -39.15 27.90 18.17
C LYS A 25 -37.83 27.29 18.63
N GLU A 26 -36.96 28.11 19.21
CA GLU A 26 -35.94 27.66 20.17
C GLU A 26 -36.61 27.08 21.42
N MET A 27 -36.20 25.88 21.82
CA MET A 27 -36.57 25.34 23.13
C MET A 27 -35.70 25.95 24.23
N ARG A 28 -36.33 26.49 25.27
CA ARG A 28 -35.65 26.97 26.48
C ARG A 28 -34.89 25.84 27.17
N LYS A 29 -33.64 26.10 27.56
CA LYS A 29 -32.68 25.16 28.18
C LYS A 29 -33.24 24.34 29.36
N ASP A 30 -34.23 24.86 30.08
CA ASP A 30 -34.76 24.25 31.30
C ASP A 30 -35.61 22.99 31.07
N LYS A 31 -35.87 22.63 29.81
CA LYS A 31 -36.60 21.40 29.41
C LYS A 31 -35.70 20.26 28.92
N LEU A 32 -34.38 20.43 28.92
CA LEU A 32 -33.45 19.35 28.57
C LEU A 32 -33.29 18.37 29.76
N PRO A 33 -33.16 17.05 29.50
CA PRO A 33 -32.80 16.05 30.50
C PRO A 33 -31.53 16.43 31.29
N PRO A 34 -31.38 16.04 32.58
CA PRO A 34 -30.28 16.50 33.44
C PRO A 34 -28.87 16.28 32.85
N TYR A 35 -28.66 15.17 32.13
CA TYR A 35 -27.39 14.84 31.47
C TYR A 35 -27.05 15.69 30.23
N LEU A 36 -27.97 16.54 29.76
CA LEU A 36 -27.74 17.52 28.70
C LEU A 36 -27.65 18.96 29.23
N ARG A 37 -27.80 19.16 30.55
CA ARG A 37 -27.68 20.48 31.19
C ARG A 37 -26.24 20.83 31.50
N ASP A 38 -25.44 19.83 31.87
CA ASP A 38 -24.01 20.02 32.08
C ASP A 38 -23.22 19.87 30.78
N ARG A 39 -22.46 20.91 30.45
CA ARG A 39 -21.40 20.86 29.43
C ARG A 39 -20.14 20.19 29.97
N GLU A 40 -20.28 19.17 30.82
CA GLU A 40 -19.18 18.26 31.01
C GLU A 40 -19.03 17.48 29.71
N ARG A 41 -18.06 17.93 28.89
CA ARG A 41 -17.56 17.13 27.77
C ARG A 41 -17.24 15.76 28.36
N ILE A 42 -18.05 14.76 28.03
CA ILE A 42 -17.71 13.36 28.25
C ILE A 42 -16.43 13.14 27.43
N LEU A 43 -15.29 13.29 28.10
CA LEU A 43 -13.99 13.09 27.52
C LEU A 43 -13.78 11.58 27.53
N TYR A 44 -14.15 10.93 26.43
CA TYR A 44 -13.66 9.58 26.18
C TYR A 44 -12.14 9.63 26.30
N PRO A 45 -11.50 8.77 27.11
CA PRO A 45 -10.06 8.66 27.14
C PRO A 45 -9.57 8.36 25.72
N ARG A 46 -9.08 9.38 25.01
CA ARG A 46 -8.37 9.16 23.75
C ARG A 46 -7.06 8.53 24.16
N ASN A 47 -6.95 7.24 23.90
CA ASN A 47 -5.74 6.48 24.13
C ASN A 47 -4.68 6.82 23.06
N THR A 48 -4.39 8.11 22.87
CA THR A 48 -3.45 8.61 21.88
C THR A 48 -2.26 9.20 22.62
N ARG A 49 -1.26 8.35 22.90
CA ARG A 49 0.11 8.85 23.06
C ARG A 49 0.42 9.64 21.78
N ALA A 50 0.51 10.96 21.91
CA ALA A 50 0.87 11.83 20.79
C ALA A 50 2.40 11.87 20.69
N LEU A 51 2.92 11.78 19.47
CA LEU A 51 4.36 11.90 19.24
C LEU A 51 4.81 13.34 19.52
N PRO A 52 6.01 13.53 20.10
CA PRO A 52 6.54 14.86 20.36
C PRO A 52 6.77 15.61 19.04
N LYS A 53 6.21 16.82 18.93
CA LYS A 53 6.31 17.68 17.74
C LYS A 53 7.57 18.54 17.81
N THR A 54 8.71 17.89 17.64
CA THR A 54 10.02 18.56 17.66
C THR A 54 10.19 19.37 16.37
N PRO A 55 10.54 20.67 16.43
CA PRO A 55 10.76 21.47 15.23
C PRO A 55 11.90 20.87 14.38
N VAL A 56 11.73 20.90 13.06
CA VAL A 56 12.75 20.46 12.10
C VAL A 56 13.86 21.51 12.04
N ILE A 57 15.10 21.09 12.30
CA ILE A 57 16.28 21.95 12.34
C ILE A 57 17.35 21.39 11.40
N GLY A 58 17.98 22.27 10.64
CA GLY A 58 19.06 21.94 9.69
C GLY A 58 18.53 21.54 8.31
N GLY A 59 19.35 20.79 7.57
CA GLY A 59 19.04 20.38 6.20
C GLY A 59 19.31 21.49 5.18
N GLN A 60 19.37 21.11 3.91
CA GLN A 60 19.58 22.04 2.80
C GLN A 60 18.25 22.31 2.09
N PRO A 61 17.87 23.57 1.83
CA PRO A 61 16.64 23.86 1.10
C PRO A 61 16.70 23.22 -0.29
N ILE A 62 15.58 22.62 -0.73
CA ILE A 62 15.49 22.05 -2.07
C ILE A 62 15.59 23.17 -3.11
N GLU A 63 16.46 22.98 -4.09
CA GLU A 63 16.56 23.88 -5.24
C GLU A 63 15.30 23.82 -6.10
N GLU A 64 14.95 24.96 -6.73
CA GLU A 64 13.73 25.06 -7.54
C GLU A 64 13.71 24.05 -8.69
N GLU A 65 14.83 23.91 -9.40
CA GLU A 65 14.97 22.94 -10.50
C GLU A 65 14.75 21.51 -10.02
N THR A 66 15.38 21.14 -8.90
CA THR A 66 15.21 19.82 -8.27
C THR A 66 13.75 19.59 -7.84
N CYS A 67 13.08 20.61 -7.29
CA CYS A 67 11.68 20.54 -6.90
C CYS A 67 10.75 20.34 -8.11
N MET A 68 10.98 21.07 -9.20
CA MET A 68 10.22 20.93 -10.45
C MET A 68 10.41 19.54 -11.06
N ALA A 69 11.66 19.05 -11.13
CA ALA A 69 11.99 17.73 -11.64
C ALA A 69 11.35 16.62 -10.78
N LEU A 70 11.42 16.74 -9.45
CA LEU A 70 10.77 15.84 -8.50
C LEU A 70 9.26 15.75 -8.75
N ARG A 71 8.58 16.90 -8.86
CA ARG A 71 7.13 16.93 -9.12
C ARG A 71 6.77 16.35 -10.48
N LYS A 72 7.57 16.62 -11.52
CA LYS A 72 7.36 16.06 -12.86
C LYS A 72 7.52 14.53 -12.87
N VAL A 73 8.52 13.99 -12.19
CA VAL A 73 8.75 12.53 -12.09
C VAL A 73 7.65 11.85 -11.26
N VAL A 74 7.20 12.48 -10.18
CA VAL A 74 6.18 11.89 -9.29
C VAL A 74 4.78 12.01 -9.88
N PHE A 75 4.35 13.21 -10.26
CA PHE A 75 2.96 13.52 -10.65
C PHE A 75 2.77 13.72 -12.17
N GLY A 76 3.83 13.67 -12.97
CA GLY A 76 3.78 13.95 -14.40
C GLY A 76 3.80 15.44 -14.77
N SER A 77 3.56 16.33 -13.81
CA SER A 77 3.54 17.78 -14.02
C SER A 77 3.98 18.55 -12.77
N CYS A 78 4.64 19.69 -12.99
CA CYS A 78 4.94 20.68 -11.95
C CYS A 78 4.00 21.90 -12.02
N ALA A 79 3.16 22.01 -13.06
CA ALA A 79 2.29 23.16 -13.29
C ALA A 79 1.07 23.19 -12.34
N SER A 80 0.54 22.02 -11.99
CA SER A 80 -0.60 21.89 -11.06
C SER A 80 -0.14 21.35 -9.70
N PRO A 81 -0.73 21.82 -8.59
CA PRO A 81 -0.42 21.27 -7.27
C PRO A 81 -0.71 19.76 -7.24
N PRO A 82 0.04 18.98 -6.44
CA PRO A 82 -0.27 17.58 -6.21
C PRO A 82 -1.73 17.37 -5.80
N LYS A 83 -2.29 16.19 -6.12
CA LYS A 83 -3.63 15.82 -5.64
C LYS A 83 -3.70 16.00 -4.12
N VAL A 84 -4.76 16.66 -3.65
CA VAL A 84 -4.91 17.11 -2.25
C VAL A 84 -4.75 15.96 -1.24
N GLU A 85 -5.21 14.76 -1.61
CA GLU A 85 -5.08 13.53 -0.81
C GLU A 85 -3.63 13.21 -0.38
N TRP A 86 -2.63 13.53 -1.21
CA TRP A 86 -1.21 13.32 -0.90
C TRP A 86 -0.71 14.29 0.17
N GLY A 87 -1.34 15.46 0.29
CA GLY A 87 -1.07 16.40 1.38
C GLY A 87 -1.79 16.06 2.68
N ARG A 88 -2.71 15.10 2.67
CA ARG A 88 -3.62 14.78 3.78
C ARG A 88 -3.64 13.31 4.17
N THR A 89 -2.69 12.51 3.66
CA THR A 89 -2.55 11.10 4.05
C THR A 89 -1.24 10.90 4.81
N GLY A 90 -1.37 10.63 6.11
CA GLY A 90 -0.29 10.12 6.95
C GLY A 90 -0.25 8.59 6.97
N LEU A 91 0.86 8.04 7.45
CA LEU A 91 1.05 6.62 7.76
C LEU A 91 0.46 6.34 9.14
N THR A 92 -0.85 6.50 9.24
CA THR A 92 -1.53 6.53 10.54
C THR A 92 -1.76 5.12 11.07
N LEU A 93 -1.25 4.84 12.27
CA LEU A 93 -1.41 3.56 12.95
C LEU A 93 -2.84 3.36 13.43
N ARG A 94 -3.30 2.10 13.45
CA ARG A 94 -4.50 1.72 14.20
C ARG A 94 -4.22 1.78 15.71
N PRO A 95 -5.25 2.06 16.54
CA PRO A 95 -5.06 2.14 17.98
C PRO A 95 -4.49 0.83 18.56
N TYR A 96 -3.49 0.95 19.43
CA TYR A 96 -2.92 -0.20 20.12
C TYR A 96 -3.94 -0.87 21.05
N GLY A 97 -3.76 -2.16 21.30
CA GLY A 97 -4.67 -2.96 22.14
C GLY A 97 -6.03 -3.29 21.48
N GLN A 98 -6.28 -2.82 20.25
CA GLN A 98 -7.44 -3.20 19.45
C GLN A 98 -7.09 -4.32 18.47
N SER A 99 -8.12 -4.92 17.86
CA SER A 99 -7.92 -5.85 16.74
C SER A 99 -7.19 -5.15 15.59
N LEU A 100 -6.30 -5.89 14.93
CA LEU A 100 -5.51 -5.39 13.80
C LEU A 100 -4.65 -4.16 14.16
N ALA A 101 -4.18 -4.07 15.41
CA ALA A 101 -3.27 -3.02 15.84
C ALA A 101 -1.95 -3.01 15.05
N PHE A 102 -1.55 -4.11 14.41
CA PHE A 102 -0.41 -4.13 13.49
C PHE A 102 -0.63 -3.33 12.19
N GLY A 103 -1.86 -2.88 11.93
CA GLY A 103 -2.29 -2.28 10.67
C GLY A 103 -2.19 -0.76 10.61
N LEU A 104 -1.92 -0.24 9.42
CA LEU A 104 -2.13 1.16 9.03
C LEU A 104 -3.58 1.36 8.59
N ARG A 105 -4.09 2.58 8.79
CA ARG A 105 -5.38 3.03 8.27
C ARG A 105 -5.18 4.10 7.23
N THR A 106 -5.99 4.07 6.18
CA THR A 106 -5.97 5.08 5.10
C THR A 106 -7.35 5.13 4.43
N PRO A 107 -7.73 6.22 3.74
CA PRO A 107 -8.97 6.29 2.95
C PRO A 107 -8.83 5.57 1.60
N ARG A 108 -9.94 5.21 0.95
CA ARG A 108 -9.90 4.71 -0.44
C ARG A 108 -9.58 5.89 -1.36
N ASN A 109 -8.32 5.99 -1.76
CA ASN A 109 -7.77 7.14 -2.47
C ASN A 109 -6.43 6.73 -3.14
N THR A 110 -5.79 7.60 -3.94
CA THR A 110 -4.63 7.18 -4.75
C THR A 110 -3.34 6.92 -3.98
N THR A 111 -3.31 7.19 -2.67
CA THR A 111 -2.17 6.89 -1.79
C THR A 111 -2.22 5.47 -1.23
N ARG A 112 -3.37 4.78 -1.33
CA ARG A 112 -3.62 3.47 -0.72
C ARG A 112 -2.58 2.41 -1.10
N GLY A 113 -2.15 2.36 -2.36
CA GLY A 113 -1.13 1.43 -2.82
C GLY A 113 0.21 1.64 -2.11
N LEU A 114 0.63 2.90 -1.93
CA LEU A 114 1.84 3.23 -1.16
C LEU A 114 1.70 2.75 0.29
N VAL A 115 0.61 3.10 0.96
CA VAL A 115 0.39 2.74 2.37
C VAL A 115 0.34 1.22 2.55
N THR A 116 -0.26 0.50 1.60
CA THR A 116 -0.32 -0.97 1.61
C THR A 116 1.06 -1.59 1.43
N ALA A 117 1.92 -1.02 0.59
CA ALA A 117 3.30 -1.46 0.48
C ALA A 117 4.10 -1.21 1.77
N VAL A 118 3.89 -0.05 2.43
CA VAL A 118 4.46 0.22 3.76
C VAL A 118 3.97 -0.80 4.79
N GLN A 119 2.68 -1.13 4.78
CA GLN A 119 2.09 -2.13 5.67
C GLN A 119 2.77 -3.51 5.51
N ALA A 120 3.08 -3.91 4.27
CA ALA A 120 3.75 -5.18 4.03
C ALA A 120 5.20 -5.18 4.57
N VAL A 121 5.91 -4.05 4.46
CA VAL A 121 7.24 -3.87 5.09
C VAL A 121 7.11 -3.91 6.61
N MET A 122 6.10 -3.28 7.20
CA MET A 122 5.84 -3.36 8.65
C MET A 122 5.59 -4.80 9.12
N LEU A 123 4.80 -5.59 8.37
CA LEU A 123 4.58 -7.00 8.67
C LEU A 123 5.88 -7.81 8.65
N LYS A 124 6.80 -7.52 7.74
CA LYS A 124 8.15 -8.11 7.76
C LYS A 124 8.85 -7.82 9.10
N HIS A 125 8.78 -6.59 9.60
CA HIS A 125 9.41 -6.24 10.88
C HIS A 125 8.71 -6.86 12.10
N PHE A 126 7.38 -6.92 12.11
CA PHE A 126 6.64 -7.59 13.18
C PHE A 126 6.92 -9.09 13.25
N LEU A 127 6.91 -9.77 12.11
CA LEU A 127 6.94 -11.23 12.05
C LEU A 127 8.36 -11.82 11.98
N PHE A 128 9.31 -11.13 11.34
CA PHE A 128 10.58 -11.76 10.92
C PHE A 128 11.85 -11.00 11.31
N LYS A 129 11.73 -9.82 11.94
CA LYS A 129 12.85 -9.04 12.49
C LYS A 129 12.71 -8.83 14.00
N CYS A 130 11.95 -9.68 14.68
CA CYS A 130 11.86 -9.69 16.14
C CYS A 130 12.96 -10.60 16.70
N ASP A 131 13.75 -10.10 17.65
CA ASP A 131 14.78 -10.91 18.35
C ASP A 131 14.16 -11.99 19.25
N ARG A 132 12.86 -11.90 19.55
CA ARG A 132 12.12 -12.86 20.38
C ARG A 132 11.53 -13.97 19.51
N GLN A 133 12.35 -14.98 19.20
CA GLN A 133 11.96 -16.11 18.33
C GLN A 133 10.90 -17.03 18.95
N ASP A 134 10.67 -16.98 20.27
CA ASP A 134 9.77 -17.90 20.99
C ASP A 134 8.33 -17.40 21.17
N VAL A 135 7.97 -16.28 20.55
CA VAL A 135 6.65 -15.65 20.72
C VAL A 135 5.73 -16.02 19.55
N GLY A 136 4.58 -16.62 19.86
CA GLY A 136 3.59 -17.02 18.84
C GLY A 136 3.08 -15.84 17.99
N PRO A 137 2.65 -16.10 16.74
CA PRO A 137 2.30 -15.05 15.77
C PRO A 137 1.12 -14.17 16.19
N GLU A 138 0.17 -14.72 16.95
CA GLU A 138 -0.97 -13.99 17.52
C GLU A 138 -0.55 -12.82 18.43
N ILE A 139 0.60 -12.96 19.10
CA ILE A 139 1.15 -11.93 19.97
C ILE A 139 1.91 -10.89 19.14
N LEU A 140 2.65 -11.33 18.11
CA LEU A 140 3.38 -10.43 17.20
C LEU A 140 2.44 -9.50 16.41
N LEU A 141 1.23 -9.96 16.12
CA LEU A 141 0.17 -9.17 15.48
C LEU A 141 -0.67 -8.35 16.48
N LYS A 142 -0.35 -8.35 17.77
CA LYS A 142 -0.95 -7.47 18.78
C LYS A 142 0.12 -6.61 19.45
N PRO A 143 0.83 -5.77 18.67
CA PRO A 143 1.97 -5.01 19.18
C PRO A 143 1.53 -3.97 20.23
N SER A 144 2.43 -3.69 21.17
CA SER A 144 2.33 -2.50 22.01
C SER A 144 2.52 -1.23 21.18
N TYR A 145 2.10 -0.09 21.70
CA TYR A 145 2.32 1.21 21.05
C TYR A 145 3.79 1.46 20.72
N ASP A 146 4.68 1.17 21.65
CA ASP A 146 6.12 1.40 21.47
C ASP A 146 6.68 0.52 20.33
N ARG A 147 6.18 -0.72 20.20
CA ARG A 147 6.55 -1.62 19.09
C ARG A 147 5.95 -1.16 17.75
N GLN A 148 4.74 -0.58 17.73
CA GLN A 148 4.19 0.02 16.51
C GLN A 148 5.06 1.18 16.01
N ILE A 149 5.49 2.06 16.92
CA ILE A 149 6.35 3.21 16.61
C ILE A 149 7.73 2.77 16.11
N GLU A 150 8.34 1.80 16.77
CA GLU A 150 9.60 1.19 16.34
C GLU A 150 9.49 0.61 14.93
N VAL A 151 8.47 -0.23 14.69
CA VAL A 151 8.28 -0.89 13.40
C VAL A 151 7.96 0.09 12.27
N LEU A 152 7.14 1.12 12.51
CA LEU A 152 6.87 2.15 11.51
C LEU A 152 8.14 2.94 11.17
N THR A 153 8.96 3.25 12.18
CA THR A 153 10.27 3.92 11.99
C THR A 153 11.19 3.08 11.10
N SER A 154 11.37 1.79 11.44
CA SER A 154 12.22 0.90 10.66
C SER A 154 11.67 0.67 9.25
N ALA A 155 10.34 0.56 9.08
CA ALA A 155 9.74 0.38 7.76
C ALA A 155 9.99 1.60 6.84
N ILE A 156 9.79 2.83 7.34
CA ILE A 156 10.07 4.06 6.59
C ILE A 156 11.56 4.13 6.21
N SER A 157 12.44 3.86 7.18
CA SER A 157 13.89 3.93 7.00
C SER A 157 14.39 2.87 6.02
N GLU A 158 13.88 1.64 6.12
CA GLU A 158 14.21 0.54 5.23
C GLU A 158 13.80 0.84 3.78
N ILE A 159 12.62 1.44 3.57
CA ILE A 159 12.16 1.84 2.22
C ILE A 159 13.09 2.90 1.62
N ILE A 160 13.39 3.97 2.36
CA ILE A 160 14.27 5.05 1.90
C ILE A 160 15.68 4.51 1.61
N TRP A 161 16.23 3.71 2.53
CA TRP A 161 17.55 3.08 2.40
C TRP A 161 17.64 2.11 1.22
N ARG A 162 16.59 1.31 0.99
CA ARG A 162 16.49 0.44 -0.18
C ARG A 162 16.54 1.24 -1.48
N CYS A 163 15.79 2.33 -1.57
CA CYS A 163 15.82 3.22 -2.74
C CYS A 163 17.21 3.84 -2.96
N ALA A 164 17.96 4.11 -1.89
CA ALA A 164 19.35 4.57 -1.95
C ALA A 164 20.35 3.49 -2.43
N GLY A 165 19.93 2.23 -2.59
CA GLY A 165 20.81 1.10 -2.95
C GLY A 165 21.43 0.38 -1.74
N GLY A 166 20.95 0.65 -0.53
CA GLY A 166 21.56 0.23 0.73
C GLY A 166 21.57 -1.27 1.04
N PHE A 167 20.93 -2.11 0.21
CA PHE A 167 20.94 -3.56 0.35
C PHE A 167 21.56 -4.30 -0.85
N SER A 168 22.05 -3.57 -1.86
CA SER A 168 22.53 -4.16 -3.13
C SER A 168 23.72 -5.10 -2.97
N VAL A 169 24.59 -4.88 -1.97
CA VAL A 169 25.75 -5.76 -1.69
C VAL A 169 25.33 -7.10 -1.08
N SER A 170 24.33 -7.10 -0.18
CA SER A 170 23.85 -8.33 0.49
C SER A 170 22.99 -9.24 -0.40
N THR A 171 22.49 -8.71 -1.52
CA THR A 171 21.49 -9.36 -2.37
C THR A 171 22.02 -9.85 -3.72
N CYS A 172 23.23 -9.40 -4.11
CA CYS A 172 23.92 -9.80 -5.33
C CYS A 172 25.43 -9.96 -5.06
N PRO A 173 25.92 -11.13 -4.61
CA PRO A 173 27.36 -11.35 -4.36
C PRO A 173 28.23 -11.16 -5.60
N ASN A 174 27.63 -11.31 -6.79
CA ASN A 174 28.34 -11.28 -8.08
C ASN A 174 28.29 -9.91 -8.77
N VAL A 175 27.70 -8.88 -8.16
CA VAL A 175 27.70 -7.51 -8.70
C VAL A 175 28.56 -6.65 -7.79
N VAL A 176 29.77 -6.33 -8.26
CA VAL A 176 30.64 -5.34 -7.62
C VAL A 176 30.02 -3.96 -7.87
N SER A 177 29.04 -3.60 -7.04
CA SER A 177 28.46 -2.27 -7.04
C SER A 177 29.32 -1.39 -6.12
N SER A 178 30.13 -0.50 -6.71
CA SER A 178 30.85 0.55 -5.97
C SER A 178 29.92 1.65 -5.42
N ILE A 179 28.60 1.47 -5.53
CA ILE A 179 27.59 2.44 -5.12
C ILE A 179 27.56 2.47 -3.58
N VAL A 180 28.11 3.54 -3.02
CA VAL A 180 27.87 3.91 -1.63
C VAL A 180 26.43 4.41 -1.52
N PRO A 181 25.57 3.77 -0.72
CA PRO A 181 24.19 4.21 -0.56
C PRO A 181 24.15 5.57 0.11
N LYS A 182 23.33 6.47 -0.46
CA LYS A 182 23.11 7.82 0.05
C LYS A 182 21.60 8.08 0.13
N ALA A 183 21.03 7.96 1.32
CA ALA A 183 19.62 8.22 1.56
C ALA A 183 19.38 9.73 1.71
N ILE A 184 18.26 10.20 1.16
CA ILE A 184 17.81 11.58 1.24
C ILE A 184 16.41 11.62 1.84
N VAL A 185 16.24 12.36 2.94
CA VAL A 185 14.94 12.61 3.57
C VAL A 185 14.52 14.05 3.29
N ALA A 186 13.31 14.24 2.76
CA ALA A 186 12.74 15.54 2.49
C ALA A 186 11.67 15.87 3.53
N LEU A 187 11.91 16.87 4.38
CA LEU A 187 10.98 17.32 5.42
C LEU A 187 10.55 18.77 5.20
N PRO A 188 9.29 19.13 5.53
CA PRO A 188 8.87 20.52 5.55
C PRO A 188 9.56 21.26 6.70
N GLN A 189 9.86 22.54 6.49
CA GLN A 189 10.32 23.43 7.55
C GLN A 189 9.42 24.65 7.62
N ASP A 190 9.04 25.06 8.83
CA ASP A 190 8.21 26.24 9.06
C ASP A 190 9.01 27.50 8.71
N THR A 191 8.95 27.88 7.44
CA THR A 191 9.55 29.12 6.95
C THR A 191 8.43 30.15 6.81
N PRO A 192 8.45 31.27 7.57
CA PRO A 192 7.31 32.19 7.71
C PRO A 192 6.80 32.82 6.40
N TYR A 193 7.56 32.73 5.32
CA TYR A 193 7.23 33.31 4.01
C TYR A 193 7.11 32.28 2.87
N LEU A 194 7.45 31.01 3.11
CA LEU A 194 7.47 29.94 2.11
C LEU A 194 6.70 28.72 2.62
N GLN A 195 5.39 28.81 2.49
CA GLN A 195 4.50 27.68 2.69
C GLN A 195 4.93 26.58 1.70
N HIS A 196 5.28 25.38 2.21
CA HIS A 196 5.72 24.20 1.44
C HIS A 196 7.21 24.11 1.03
N SER A 197 8.12 24.85 1.67
CA SER A 197 9.56 24.62 1.48
C SER A 197 9.99 23.28 2.10
N LEU A 198 10.71 22.47 1.32
CA LEU A 198 11.29 21.21 1.78
C LEU A 198 12.78 21.39 2.02
N HIS A 199 13.28 20.82 3.11
CA HIS A 199 14.70 20.71 3.40
C HIS A 199 15.13 19.25 3.27
N LEU A 200 16.31 19.05 2.69
CA LEU A 200 16.90 17.77 2.37
C LEU A 200 17.96 17.42 3.41
N PHE A 201 17.92 16.18 3.88
CA PHE A 201 18.84 15.61 4.85
C PHE A 201 19.45 14.34 4.27
N GLU A 202 20.77 14.22 4.34
CA GLU A 202 21.51 13.13 3.70
C GLU A 202 22.07 12.17 4.74
N PHE A 203 22.01 10.86 4.45
CA PHE A 203 22.47 9.80 5.35
C PHE A 203 23.24 8.73 4.59
N ASN A 204 24.32 8.25 5.21
CA ASN A 204 25.18 7.18 4.70
C ASN A 204 25.16 5.93 5.59
N SER A 205 24.30 5.90 6.61
CA SER A 205 24.06 4.75 7.51
C SER A 205 22.57 4.55 7.71
N LEU A 206 22.14 3.29 7.79
CA LEU A 206 20.74 2.96 8.08
C LEU A 206 20.37 3.35 9.52
N GLU A 207 21.30 3.18 10.46
CA GLU A 207 21.12 3.47 11.89
C GLU A 207 20.86 4.97 12.12
N ASP A 208 21.68 5.84 11.52
CA ASP A 208 21.50 7.30 11.61
C ASP A 208 20.18 7.74 10.98
N LEU A 209 19.80 7.13 9.86
CA LEU A 209 18.52 7.35 9.21
C LEU A 209 17.36 6.95 10.13
N GLU A 210 17.42 5.79 10.79
CA GLU A 210 16.38 5.34 11.72
C GLU A 210 16.24 6.29 12.93
N ILE A 211 17.35 6.75 13.50
CA ILE A 211 17.34 7.74 14.59
C ILE A 211 16.66 9.03 14.13
N PHE A 212 16.99 9.50 12.93
CA PHE A 212 16.41 10.71 12.37
C PHE A 212 14.91 10.57 12.09
N ILE A 213 14.49 9.48 11.45
CA ILE A 213 13.08 9.19 11.18
C ILE A 213 12.29 9.09 12.49
N LYS A 214 12.85 8.43 13.53
CA LYS A 214 12.21 8.32 14.85
C LYS A 214 11.93 9.70 15.46
N ARG A 215 12.91 10.62 15.38
CA ARG A 215 12.80 11.97 15.92
C ARG A 215 11.67 12.77 15.26
N TYR A 216 11.48 12.61 13.95
CA TYR A 216 10.49 13.36 13.15
C TYR A 216 9.30 12.52 12.71
N LEU A 217 9.07 11.37 13.34
CA LEU A 217 8.05 10.40 12.93
C LEU A 217 6.65 11.00 12.88
N TYR A 218 6.36 12.00 13.73
CA TYR A 218 5.07 12.69 13.77
C TYR A 218 4.68 13.29 12.40
N LEU A 219 5.64 13.74 11.59
CA LEU A 219 5.39 14.27 10.24
C LEU A 219 4.91 13.20 9.25
N PHE A 220 5.34 11.96 9.46
CA PHE A 220 4.94 10.82 8.66
C PHE A 220 3.65 10.17 9.17
N HIS A 221 3.48 10.10 10.48
CA HIS A 221 2.41 9.36 11.15
C HIS A 221 1.08 10.12 11.28
N ASP A 222 1.12 11.42 11.59
CA ASP A 222 -0.06 12.19 12.00
C ASP A 222 -1.22 12.07 10.99
N GLU A 223 -2.42 11.82 11.51
CA GLU A 223 -3.63 11.78 10.70
C GLU A 223 -3.87 13.13 10.03
N GLY A 224 -4.17 13.11 8.73
CA GLY A 224 -4.36 14.34 7.95
C GLY A 224 -3.04 15.05 7.58
N GLY A 225 -1.89 14.50 7.97
CA GLY A 225 -0.57 15.01 7.58
C GLY A 225 -0.13 14.56 6.18
N PRO A 226 1.01 15.07 5.67
CA PRO A 226 1.51 14.77 4.33
C PRO A 226 2.44 13.53 4.28
N GLY A 227 2.34 12.60 5.24
CA GLY A 227 3.32 11.53 5.43
C GLY A 227 3.58 10.64 4.21
N ALA A 228 2.52 10.27 3.47
CA ALA A 228 2.63 9.53 2.22
C ALA A 228 3.47 10.27 1.17
N LYS A 229 3.27 11.59 1.02
CA LYS A 229 4.05 12.43 0.12
C LYS A 229 5.49 12.57 0.58
N LEU A 230 5.74 12.75 1.88
CA LEU A 230 7.09 12.88 2.42
C LEU A 230 7.91 11.61 2.20
N LEU A 231 7.31 10.44 2.44
CA LEU A 231 7.97 9.15 2.17
C LEU A 231 8.26 9.00 0.67
N LEU A 232 7.28 9.27 -0.20
CA LEU A 232 7.48 9.15 -1.64
C LEU A 232 8.59 10.07 -2.14
N TYR A 233 8.60 11.33 -1.72
CA TYR A 233 9.65 12.28 -2.10
C TYR A 233 11.03 11.84 -1.60
N SER A 234 11.13 11.42 -0.35
CA SER A 234 12.38 10.93 0.24
C SER A 234 12.91 9.70 -0.51
N ALA A 235 12.03 8.74 -0.80
CA ALA A 235 12.37 7.56 -1.59
C ALA A 235 12.85 7.92 -3.01
N VAL A 236 12.14 8.86 -3.67
CA VAL A 236 12.49 9.31 -5.03
C VAL A 236 13.85 9.98 -5.08
N LEU A 237 14.10 10.91 -4.15
CA LEU A 237 15.37 11.63 -4.06
C LEU A 237 16.52 10.67 -3.72
N SER A 238 16.29 9.71 -2.83
CA SER A 238 17.28 8.67 -2.47
C SER A 238 17.68 7.80 -3.66
N ARG A 239 16.71 7.42 -4.51
CA ARG A 239 17.00 6.69 -5.76
C ARG A 239 17.70 7.57 -6.79
N GLY A 240 17.41 8.88 -6.80
CA GLY A 240 17.94 9.88 -7.72
C GLY A 240 17.05 10.08 -8.95
N LEU A 241 16.80 11.33 -9.32
CA LEU A 241 15.84 11.69 -10.38
C LEU A 241 16.20 11.08 -11.74
N SER A 242 17.48 11.13 -12.15
CA SER A 242 17.94 10.56 -13.41
C SER A 242 17.78 9.03 -13.44
N LYS A 243 18.04 8.38 -12.31
CA LYS A 243 17.90 6.93 -12.14
C LYS A 243 16.44 6.49 -12.24
N ILE A 244 15.51 7.23 -11.62
CA ILE A 244 14.07 6.96 -11.77
C ILE A 244 13.59 7.20 -13.19
N ARG A 245 14.08 8.26 -13.83
CA ARG A 245 13.77 8.54 -15.24
C ARG A 245 14.11 7.34 -16.12
N ASN A 246 15.26 6.73 -15.87
CA ASN A 246 15.69 5.52 -16.56
C ASN A 246 14.86 4.30 -16.16
N ASP A 247 14.47 4.16 -14.88
CA ASP A 247 13.62 3.05 -14.40
C ASP A 247 12.24 3.02 -15.09
N LEU A 248 11.69 4.19 -15.39
CA LEU A 248 10.38 4.33 -16.04
C LEU A 248 10.39 4.01 -17.54
N GLU A 249 11.58 3.99 -18.17
CA GLU A 249 11.86 3.79 -19.61
C GLU A 249 11.22 4.82 -20.56
N ASP A 250 10.03 5.33 -20.27
CA ASP A 250 9.34 6.38 -21.03
C ASP A 250 9.62 7.78 -20.43
N PRO A 251 10.18 8.73 -21.21
CA PRO A 251 10.43 10.10 -20.75
C PRO A 251 9.15 10.91 -20.47
N LYS A 252 7.96 10.44 -20.82
CA LYS A 252 6.68 11.07 -20.45
C LYS A 252 6.01 10.39 -19.26
N ALA A 253 6.48 9.21 -18.86
CA ALA A 253 5.92 8.50 -17.72
C ALA A 253 6.24 9.22 -16.39
N SER A 254 5.40 8.93 -15.40
CA SER A 254 5.57 9.37 -14.02
C SER A 254 5.19 8.22 -13.08
N ILE A 255 5.71 8.26 -11.85
CA ILE A 255 5.45 7.19 -10.86
C ILE A 255 3.96 7.07 -10.60
N LEU A 256 3.26 8.19 -10.43
CA LEU A 256 1.81 8.23 -10.21
C LEU A 256 1.01 8.34 -11.51
N GLY A 257 1.63 8.03 -12.64
CA GLY A 257 0.99 8.03 -13.95
C GLY A 257 -0.13 6.99 -14.03
N GLY A 258 -1.18 7.33 -14.79
CA GLY A 258 -2.39 6.51 -14.93
C GLY A 258 -3.53 6.87 -13.96
N CYS A 259 -4.68 6.22 -14.15
CA CYS A 259 -5.89 6.41 -13.33
C CYS A 259 -6.29 5.10 -12.63
N SER A 260 -5.59 4.75 -11.55
CA SER A 260 -6.08 3.76 -10.58
C SER A 260 -6.64 4.47 -9.35
N GLU A 261 -7.82 4.04 -8.90
CA GLU A 261 -8.50 4.63 -7.74
C GLU A 261 -7.66 4.52 -6.45
N GLU A 262 -6.89 3.43 -6.31
CA GLU A 262 -6.05 3.16 -5.14
C GLU A 262 -4.55 3.37 -5.40
N GLY A 263 -4.20 3.94 -6.56
CA GLY A 263 -2.82 4.21 -6.96
C GLY A 263 -2.22 3.11 -7.84
N PRO A 264 -1.20 3.45 -8.67
CA PRO A 264 -0.66 2.54 -9.67
C PRO A 264 0.27 1.47 -9.05
N ILE A 265 0.51 0.39 -9.80
CA ILE A 265 1.40 -0.70 -9.38
C ILE A 265 2.86 -0.23 -9.27
N SER A 266 3.27 0.72 -10.10
CA SER A 266 4.63 1.30 -10.14
C SER A 266 5.11 1.78 -8.78
N ILE A 267 4.25 2.41 -7.97
CA ILE A 267 4.64 2.88 -6.63
C ILE A 267 4.84 1.73 -5.64
N ILE A 268 4.09 0.63 -5.78
CA ILE A 268 4.24 -0.57 -4.96
C ILE A 268 5.58 -1.22 -5.29
N ILE A 269 5.84 -1.46 -6.58
CA ILE A 269 7.11 -2.07 -7.02
C ILE A 269 8.29 -1.19 -6.62
N PHE A 270 8.15 0.13 -6.70
CA PHE A 270 9.16 1.06 -6.24
C PHE A 270 9.46 0.91 -4.74
N VAL A 271 8.44 0.85 -3.88
CA VAL A 271 8.63 0.64 -2.43
C VAL A 271 9.26 -0.71 -2.13
N LEU A 272 8.82 -1.78 -2.80
CA LEU A 272 9.28 -3.15 -2.53
C LEU A 272 10.70 -3.41 -3.03
N THR A 273 11.08 -2.83 -4.18
CA THR A 273 12.33 -3.17 -4.87
C THR A 273 13.37 -2.04 -4.88
N GLY A 274 12.95 -0.82 -4.56
CA GLY A 274 13.78 0.38 -4.70
C GLY A 274 13.88 0.90 -6.14
N ARG A 275 13.20 0.27 -7.12
CA ARG A 275 13.19 0.71 -8.53
C ARG A 275 11.78 0.84 -9.09
N ALA A 276 11.53 1.91 -9.82
CA ALA A 276 10.21 2.26 -10.34
C ALA A 276 9.92 1.61 -11.71
N SER A 277 10.26 0.32 -11.86
CA SER A 277 10.01 -0.40 -13.10
C SER A 277 8.51 -0.61 -13.32
N PRO A 278 7.99 -0.37 -14.54
CA PRO A 278 6.59 -0.66 -14.88
C PRO A 278 6.34 -2.16 -15.13
N HIS A 279 7.40 -2.95 -15.23
CA HIS A 279 7.34 -4.32 -15.72
C HIS A 279 7.43 -5.34 -14.59
N LEU A 280 6.48 -6.27 -14.53
CA LEU A 280 6.39 -7.26 -13.45
C LEU A 280 7.13 -8.57 -13.74
N HIS A 281 7.67 -8.75 -14.96
CA HIS A 281 8.42 -9.95 -15.34
C HIS A 281 9.79 -10.04 -14.68
N ASN A 282 10.40 -11.22 -14.77
CA ASN A 282 11.74 -11.44 -14.26
C ASN A 282 12.79 -10.91 -15.24
N GLY A 283 13.74 -10.14 -14.73
CA GLY A 283 14.98 -9.85 -15.46
C GLY A 283 14.80 -8.81 -16.53
N VAL A 284 15.57 -8.93 -17.60
CA VAL A 284 15.49 -8.06 -18.76
C VAL A 284 14.91 -8.88 -19.89
N LEU A 285 13.77 -8.45 -20.44
CA LEU A 285 13.22 -9.01 -21.66
C LEU A 285 13.59 -8.10 -22.81
N HIS A 286 14.05 -8.67 -23.92
CA HIS A 286 14.33 -7.89 -25.12
C HIS A 286 13.12 -7.99 -26.02
N VAL A 287 12.39 -6.89 -26.17
CA VAL A 287 11.15 -6.83 -26.95
C VAL A 287 11.45 -6.10 -28.25
N GLY A 288 11.26 -6.80 -29.36
CA GLY A 288 11.38 -6.29 -30.73
C GLY A 288 10.69 -7.28 -31.67
N ASP A 289 10.26 -6.81 -32.83
CA ASP A 289 9.81 -7.65 -33.93
C ASP A 289 10.95 -7.84 -34.94
N GLU A 290 10.72 -8.58 -36.03
CA GLU A 290 11.72 -8.81 -37.08
C GLU A 290 12.21 -7.50 -37.75
N ASN A 291 11.44 -6.40 -37.63
CA ASN A 291 11.69 -5.13 -38.28
C ASN A 291 12.22 -4.04 -37.33
N THR A 292 12.31 -4.31 -36.02
CA THR A 292 12.67 -3.34 -34.99
C THR A 292 13.76 -3.91 -34.08
N TYR A 293 14.79 -3.12 -33.80
CA TYR A 293 15.82 -3.52 -32.83
C TYR A 293 15.19 -3.90 -31.49
N ALA A 294 15.60 -5.03 -30.93
CA ALA A 294 15.10 -5.50 -29.65
C ALA A 294 15.50 -4.53 -28.53
N VAL A 295 14.51 -3.88 -27.93
CA VAL A 295 14.72 -2.91 -26.84
C VAL A 295 14.65 -3.65 -25.50
N PRO A 296 15.64 -3.48 -24.61
CA PRO A 296 15.60 -4.10 -23.29
C PRO A 296 14.53 -3.46 -22.39
N GLN A 297 13.62 -4.28 -21.89
CA GLN A 297 12.63 -3.95 -20.86
C GLN A 297 13.04 -4.55 -19.52
N TRP A 298 13.31 -3.69 -18.57
CA TRP A 298 13.83 -4.02 -17.25
C TRP A 298 12.69 -4.32 -16.30
N GLY A 299 12.44 -5.60 -16.03
CA GLY A 299 11.55 -6.03 -14.97
C GLY A 299 12.21 -6.10 -13.60
N VAL A 300 11.72 -7.01 -12.77
CA VAL A 300 12.26 -7.25 -11.44
C VAL A 300 13.55 -8.04 -11.55
N LEU A 301 14.68 -7.40 -11.21
CA LEU A 301 16.01 -8.00 -11.40
C LEU A 301 16.42 -9.00 -10.32
N MET A 302 15.81 -8.92 -9.14
CA MET A 302 16.19 -9.71 -7.98
C MET A 302 14.97 -10.17 -7.21
N ARG A 303 15.08 -11.30 -6.52
CA ARG A 303 13.99 -11.83 -5.69
C ARG A 303 13.69 -10.85 -4.56
N SER A 304 12.45 -10.40 -4.49
CA SER A 304 12.01 -9.47 -3.45
C SER A 304 11.79 -10.20 -2.11
N GLU A 305 11.96 -9.51 -0.99
CA GLU A 305 11.61 -10.04 0.32
C GLU A 305 10.11 -10.11 0.54
N VAL A 306 9.38 -9.15 -0.03
CA VAL A 306 7.92 -9.08 -0.05
C VAL A 306 7.45 -9.21 -1.49
N GLY A 307 6.49 -10.09 -1.73
CA GLY A 307 5.99 -10.41 -3.05
C GLY A 307 4.90 -9.46 -3.54
N PHE A 308 4.46 -9.70 -4.77
CA PHE A 308 3.31 -9.02 -5.35
C PHE A 308 2.44 -10.03 -6.10
N LEU A 309 1.12 -9.97 -5.89
CA LEU A 309 0.11 -10.76 -6.60
C LEU A 309 -0.93 -9.83 -7.21
N VAL A 310 -1.44 -10.17 -8.39
CA VAL A 310 -2.42 -9.35 -9.12
C VAL A 310 -3.49 -10.20 -9.78
N HIS A 311 -4.73 -9.73 -9.64
CA HIS A 311 -5.93 -10.24 -10.29
C HIS A 311 -6.90 -9.06 -10.51
N GLU A 312 -6.93 -8.51 -11.73
CA GLU A 312 -7.82 -7.40 -12.14
C GLU A 312 -9.02 -7.90 -12.99
N SER A 313 -8.76 -8.77 -13.97
CA SER A 313 -9.77 -9.53 -14.73
C SER A 313 -9.34 -10.98 -15.01
N ASP A 314 -10.27 -11.81 -15.51
CA ASP A 314 -9.99 -13.20 -15.92
C ASP A 314 -9.10 -13.31 -17.17
N SER A 315 -8.89 -12.21 -17.92
CA SER A 315 -8.11 -12.16 -19.17
C SER A 315 -6.65 -11.69 -19.04
N ASN A 316 -6.11 -11.57 -17.81
CA ASN A 316 -4.83 -10.91 -17.50
C ASN A 316 -3.54 -11.64 -17.92
N ILE A 317 -3.48 -12.23 -19.11
CA ILE A 317 -2.34 -13.03 -19.57
C ILE A 317 -1.04 -12.18 -19.61
N GLY A 318 -1.13 -10.87 -19.82
CA GLY A 318 0.04 -9.96 -19.95
C GLY A 318 0.49 -9.21 -18.69
N LYS A 319 -0.25 -9.28 -17.56
CA LYS A 319 0.07 -8.52 -16.33
C LYS A 319 0.55 -9.39 -15.17
N GLN A 320 0.83 -10.67 -15.41
CA GLN A 320 1.21 -11.59 -14.35
C GLN A 320 2.64 -11.33 -13.84
N PRO A 321 2.85 -11.24 -12.52
CA PRO A 321 4.17 -11.06 -11.95
C PRO A 321 5.04 -12.31 -12.17
N GLY A 322 6.32 -12.08 -12.44
CA GLY A 322 7.33 -13.13 -12.51
C GLY A 322 7.60 -13.77 -11.14
N SER A 323 8.33 -14.89 -11.15
CA SER A 323 8.65 -15.63 -9.92
C SER A 323 9.38 -14.80 -8.86
N ARG A 324 10.18 -13.78 -9.24
CA ARG A 324 10.87 -12.90 -8.27
C ARG A 324 9.93 -12.07 -7.39
N LEU A 325 8.67 -11.93 -7.80
CA LEU A 325 7.58 -11.34 -7.02
C LEU A 325 6.58 -12.38 -6.51
N LYS A 326 6.28 -13.44 -7.29
CA LYS A 326 5.34 -14.49 -6.84
C LYS A 326 5.90 -15.37 -5.72
N THR A 327 7.20 -15.64 -5.71
CA THR A 327 7.87 -16.42 -4.66
C THR A 327 8.86 -15.55 -3.90
N PRO A 328 8.40 -14.63 -3.04
CA PRO A 328 9.27 -13.79 -2.22
C PRO A 328 10.11 -14.61 -1.22
N SER A 329 11.07 -13.98 -0.55
CA SER A 329 11.86 -14.66 0.50
C SER A 329 11.09 -14.82 1.82
N LEU A 330 10.11 -13.94 2.07
CA LEU A 330 9.19 -14.02 3.21
C LEU A 330 7.77 -14.26 2.67
N PRO A 331 6.92 -15.01 3.38
CA PRO A 331 5.54 -15.28 2.98
C PRO A 331 4.62 -14.06 3.20
N ILE A 332 4.94 -12.94 2.56
CA ILE A 332 4.17 -11.69 2.57
C ILE A 332 4.05 -11.24 1.12
N TRP A 333 2.85 -10.90 0.68
CA TRP A 333 2.55 -10.40 -0.66
C TRP A 333 1.68 -9.16 -0.56
N VAL A 334 2.09 -8.07 -1.20
CA VAL A 334 1.14 -7.00 -1.55
C VAL A 334 0.25 -7.53 -2.67
N THR A 335 -1.03 -7.24 -2.63
CA THR A 335 -2.01 -7.77 -3.57
C THR A 335 -2.74 -6.65 -4.27
N LEU A 336 -3.03 -6.82 -5.55
CA LEU A 336 -4.00 -6.01 -6.30
C LEU A 336 -5.16 -6.93 -6.74
N CYS A 337 -6.30 -6.80 -6.09
CA CYS A 337 -7.49 -7.62 -6.33
C CYS A 337 -8.65 -6.72 -6.77
N LEU A 338 -9.08 -6.78 -8.03
CA LEU A 338 -10.11 -5.90 -8.63
C LEU A 338 -9.92 -4.42 -8.26
N SER A 339 -8.75 -3.86 -8.57
CA SER A 339 -8.39 -2.46 -8.26
C SER A 339 -8.20 -2.13 -6.78
N HIS A 340 -8.27 -3.12 -5.87
CA HIS A 340 -8.04 -2.94 -4.44
C HIS A 340 -6.69 -3.49 -3.98
N HIS A 341 -5.96 -2.67 -3.23
CA HIS A 341 -4.69 -3.05 -2.63
C HIS A 341 -4.88 -3.65 -1.23
N GLY A 342 -4.19 -4.78 -0.99
CA GLY A 342 -4.17 -5.48 0.29
C GLY A 342 -2.82 -6.13 0.56
N VAL A 343 -2.72 -6.83 1.68
CA VAL A 343 -1.57 -7.65 2.03
C VAL A 343 -2.05 -9.05 2.40
N LEU A 344 -1.55 -10.05 1.68
CA LEU A 344 -1.70 -11.45 2.01
C LEU A 344 -0.42 -11.94 2.70
N PHE A 345 -0.51 -12.62 3.83
CA PHE A 345 0.67 -13.07 4.56
C PHE A 345 0.45 -14.33 5.39
N ASN A 346 1.54 -14.96 5.79
CA ASN A 346 1.58 -16.05 6.76
C ASN A 346 2.75 -15.80 7.72
N ALA A 347 2.63 -16.17 8.99
CA ALA A 347 3.70 -15.95 9.97
C ALA A 347 4.81 -17.02 9.95
N ASN A 348 4.61 -18.15 9.29
CA ASN A 348 5.61 -19.21 9.13
C ASN A 348 6.62 -18.84 8.03
N ARG A 349 7.79 -18.34 8.44
CA ARG A 349 8.91 -17.99 7.55
C ARG A 349 9.25 -19.08 6.53
N GLU A 350 9.15 -20.34 6.93
CA GLU A 350 9.61 -21.47 6.14
C GLU A 350 8.57 -21.99 5.14
N LEU A 351 7.40 -21.34 5.04
CA LEU A 351 6.32 -21.68 4.09
C LEU A 351 6.85 -21.81 2.65
N LEU A 352 7.78 -20.93 2.26
CA LEU A 352 8.33 -20.87 0.89
C LEU A 352 9.71 -21.52 0.71
N ARG A 353 10.43 -21.81 1.80
CA ARG A 353 11.79 -22.41 1.79
C ARG A 353 11.78 -23.92 1.75
N ASN A 354 10.74 -24.53 2.31
CA ASN A 354 10.62 -25.96 2.43
C ASN A 354 10.25 -26.65 1.12
N TYR A 355 11.24 -26.77 0.23
CA TYR A 355 11.28 -27.82 -0.81
C TYR A 355 11.46 -29.22 -0.18
N HIS A 356 11.84 -29.32 1.11
CA HIS A 356 11.98 -30.59 1.86
C HIS A 356 11.02 -30.78 3.05
N ALA A 357 10.18 -29.81 3.46
CA ALA A 357 8.93 -30.14 4.17
C ALA A 357 7.83 -30.61 3.20
N GLU A 358 8.24 -30.93 1.97
CA GLU A 358 7.65 -31.92 1.06
C GLU A 358 7.99 -33.37 1.46
N ARG A 359 8.87 -33.61 2.46
CA ARG A 359 9.41 -34.94 2.70
C ARG A 359 9.97 -35.14 4.12
N ARG A 360 9.10 -35.42 5.09
CA ARG A 360 9.32 -36.19 6.34
C ARG A 360 8.14 -35.94 7.28
N ASN A 361 7.27 -36.89 7.62
CA ASN A 361 7.53 -38.27 8.03
C ASN A 361 6.43 -39.25 7.55
N ILE A 362 6.84 -40.33 6.86
CA ILE A 362 6.50 -41.76 7.10
C ILE A 362 5.03 -41.99 7.56
N THR A 363 4.06 -42.54 6.81
CA THR A 363 4.03 -43.57 5.75
C THR A 363 2.73 -43.36 4.97
N HIS A 364 2.80 -42.85 3.75
CA HIS A 364 1.85 -42.92 2.61
C HIS A 364 2.16 -41.73 1.68
N SER A 365 2.33 -42.03 0.41
CA SER A 365 2.92 -41.17 -0.63
C SER A 365 1.89 -40.18 -1.19
N VAL A 366 1.87 -38.89 -0.77
CA VAL A 366 1.08 -37.78 -1.36
C VAL A 366 1.73 -36.43 -0.95
N ASN A 367 1.95 -35.47 -1.87
CA ASN A 367 2.56 -34.15 -1.60
C ASN A 367 1.53 -33.16 -1.00
N VAL A 368 1.37 -33.15 0.33
CA VAL A 368 0.16 -32.65 1.00
C VAL A 368 0.41 -31.39 1.86
N LYS A 369 0.11 -30.17 1.37
CA LYS A 369 0.27 -28.92 2.16
C LYS A 369 -1.08 -28.19 2.37
N ARG A 370 -1.47 -28.05 3.65
CA ARG A 370 -2.58 -27.22 4.14
C ARG A 370 -2.01 -26.18 5.10
N PHE A 371 -2.29 -24.90 4.87
CA PHE A 371 -1.76 -23.80 5.68
C PHE A 371 -2.72 -22.61 5.71
N GLU A 372 -2.61 -21.78 6.73
CA GLU A 372 -3.42 -20.59 6.88
C GLU A 372 -2.77 -19.38 6.21
N VAL A 373 -3.54 -18.47 5.64
CA VAL A 373 -3.10 -17.15 5.19
C VAL A 373 -4.04 -16.10 5.73
N GLN A 374 -3.48 -14.94 6.07
CA GLN A 374 -4.23 -13.77 6.50
C GLN A 374 -4.22 -12.73 5.39
N TYR A 375 -5.37 -12.14 5.13
CA TYR A 375 -5.57 -11.04 4.21
C TYR A 375 -5.96 -9.79 4.98
N PHE A 376 -5.25 -8.68 4.77
CA PHE A 376 -5.50 -7.40 5.44
C PHE A 376 -5.51 -6.25 4.43
N THR A 377 -6.48 -5.34 4.53
CA THR A 377 -6.51 -4.09 3.77
C THR A 377 -6.31 -2.90 4.70
N CYS A 378 -5.60 -1.87 4.24
CA CYS A 378 -5.49 -0.62 5.00
C CYS A 378 -6.84 0.15 5.08
N GLY A 379 -7.89 -0.35 4.40
CA GLY A 379 -9.27 0.10 4.54
C GLY A 379 -9.94 -0.41 5.81
N GLY A 380 -9.39 -1.47 6.42
CA GLY A 380 -9.84 -2.01 7.68
C GLY A 380 -10.33 -3.45 7.61
N SER A 381 -10.40 -4.02 6.40
CA SER A 381 -10.90 -5.37 6.20
C SER A 381 -9.82 -6.41 6.50
N HIS A 382 -10.22 -7.51 7.13
CA HIS A 382 -9.36 -8.65 7.44
C HIS A 382 -10.11 -9.96 7.24
N ALA A 383 -9.42 -10.93 6.67
CA ALA A 383 -9.93 -12.29 6.51
C ALA A 383 -8.81 -13.28 6.79
N THR A 384 -9.19 -14.44 7.29
CA THR A 384 -8.29 -15.58 7.48
C THR A 384 -8.79 -16.70 6.59
N LEU A 385 -7.90 -17.31 5.80
CA LEU A 385 -8.24 -18.36 4.86
C LEU A 385 -7.32 -19.56 5.06
N THR A 386 -7.87 -20.77 4.96
CA THR A 386 -7.08 -21.98 4.86
C THR A 386 -6.89 -22.34 3.40
N VAL A 387 -5.64 -22.41 2.95
CA VAL A 387 -5.26 -22.84 1.61
C VAL A 387 -4.86 -24.30 1.68
N ASP A 388 -5.54 -25.13 0.90
CA ASP A 388 -5.31 -26.55 0.81
C ASP A 388 -4.91 -26.93 -0.62
N THR A 389 -3.65 -27.33 -0.78
CA THR A 389 -3.09 -27.73 -2.09
C THR A 389 -3.25 -29.22 -2.37
N ARG A 390 -3.94 -29.97 -1.48
CA ARG A 390 -4.11 -31.44 -1.55
C ARG A 390 -5.18 -31.89 -2.54
N ALA A 391 -6.12 -31.02 -2.88
CA ALA A 391 -7.33 -31.37 -3.63
C ALA A 391 -7.04 -32.02 -5.00
N ASN A 392 -5.82 -31.84 -5.53
CA ASN A 392 -5.40 -32.36 -6.82
C ASN A 392 -5.15 -33.88 -6.85
N GLU A 393 -4.77 -34.52 -5.74
CA GLU A 393 -4.39 -35.95 -5.78
C GLU A 393 -5.59 -36.92 -5.62
N THR A 394 -6.69 -36.50 -4.99
CA THR A 394 -7.88 -37.34 -4.78
C THR A 394 -8.87 -37.32 -5.94
N SER A 395 -8.80 -36.32 -6.82
CA SER A 395 -9.65 -36.22 -8.01
C SER A 395 -8.86 -36.61 -9.26
N GLY A 396 -8.56 -37.91 -9.41
CA GLY A 396 -8.05 -38.50 -10.64
C GLY A 396 -9.08 -38.50 -11.79
N GLY A 397 -9.78 -37.39 -11.99
CA GLY A 397 -10.91 -37.23 -12.92
C GLY A 397 -11.99 -36.30 -12.39
N SER A 398 -11.66 -35.04 -12.06
CA SER A 398 -12.70 -34.02 -11.97
C SER A 398 -13.06 -33.57 -13.39
N ASP A 399 -14.32 -33.74 -13.80
CA ASP A 399 -14.81 -33.25 -15.08
C ASP A 399 -14.45 -31.78 -15.26
N ALA A 400 -13.90 -31.41 -16.43
CA ALA A 400 -13.52 -30.04 -16.75
C ALA A 400 -14.67 -29.04 -16.51
N ALA A 401 -15.92 -29.48 -16.73
CA ALA A 401 -17.12 -28.71 -16.44
C ALA A 401 -17.27 -28.37 -14.94
N THR A 402 -16.91 -29.26 -14.02
CA THR A 402 -17.01 -29.01 -12.57
C THR A 402 -15.96 -28.01 -12.10
N MET A 403 -14.74 -28.07 -12.66
CA MET A 403 -13.70 -27.06 -12.40
C MET A 403 -14.08 -25.68 -12.96
N GLU A 404 -14.61 -25.63 -14.18
CA GLU A 404 -15.11 -24.38 -14.78
C GLU A 404 -16.23 -23.74 -13.94
N THR A 405 -17.17 -24.54 -13.45
CA THR A 405 -18.26 -24.02 -12.59
C THR A 405 -17.74 -23.51 -11.25
N ALA A 406 -16.77 -24.20 -10.65
CA ALA A 406 -16.13 -23.79 -9.39
C ALA A 406 -15.25 -22.54 -9.53
N ASP A 407 -14.68 -22.32 -10.72
CA ASP A 407 -13.89 -21.12 -11.00
C ASP A 407 -14.77 -19.90 -11.30
N ILE A 408 -15.94 -20.11 -11.93
CA ILE A 408 -16.98 -19.08 -12.08
C ILE A 408 -17.52 -18.61 -10.72
N ALA A 409 -17.74 -19.54 -9.79
CA ALA A 409 -18.25 -19.25 -8.45
C ALA A 409 -17.19 -18.67 -7.48
N ALA A 410 -15.91 -18.68 -7.87
CA ALA A 410 -14.82 -18.24 -7.01
C ALA A 410 -14.83 -16.74 -6.80
N THR A 411 -14.64 -16.32 -5.55
CA THR A 411 -14.45 -14.92 -5.20
C THR A 411 -13.16 -14.39 -5.84
N PRO A 412 -13.06 -13.07 -6.08
CA PRO A 412 -11.85 -12.48 -6.67
C PRO A 412 -10.59 -12.72 -5.83
N LEU A 413 -10.73 -12.76 -4.48
CA LEU A 413 -9.62 -13.08 -3.59
C LEU A 413 -9.18 -14.55 -3.73
N GLU A 414 -10.13 -15.47 -3.93
CA GLU A 414 -9.80 -16.87 -4.20
C GLU A 414 -9.06 -17.04 -5.53
N LYS A 415 -9.55 -16.38 -6.59
CA LYS A 415 -8.87 -16.35 -7.90
C LYS A 415 -7.45 -15.77 -7.79
N LEU A 416 -7.27 -14.71 -7.01
CA LEU A 416 -5.95 -14.14 -6.71
C LEU A 416 -5.04 -15.16 -6.01
N ILE A 417 -5.52 -15.85 -4.98
CA ILE A 417 -4.75 -16.88 -4.26
C ILE A 417 -4.40 -18.05 -5.21
N ARG A 418 -5.33 -18.47 -6.06
CA ARG A 418 -5.11 -19.51 -7.08
C ARG A 418 -4.08 -19.11 -8.14
N SER A 419 -3.91 -17.81 -8.41
CA SER A 419 -2.84 -17.32 -9.30
C SER A 419 -1.42 -17.63 -8.77
N LYS A 420 -1.31 -17.97 -7.48
CA LYS A 420 -0.07 -18.36 -6.79
C LYS A 420 -0.02 -19.85 -6.43
N TRP A 421 -1.13 -20.40 -5.94
CA TRP A 421 -1.30 -21.81 -5.61
C TRP A 421 -2.40 -22.36 -6.50
N GLN A 422 -2.01 -22.75 -7.71
CA GLN A 422 -2.94 -23.24 -8.72
C GLN A 422 -3.77 -24.40 -8.17
N ASP A 423 -5.07 -24.38 -8.47
CA ASP A 423 -6.06 -25.41 -8.08
C ASP A 423 -6.22 -25.61 -6.56
N ALA A 424 -5.73 -24.68 -5.74
CA ALA A 424 -5.90 -24.79 -4.29
C ALA A 424 -7.37 -24.64 -3.89
N LEU A 425 -7.81 -25.52 -2.99
CA LEU A 425 -9.07 -25.37 -2.29
C LEU A 425 -8.89 -24.30 -1.21
N ILE A 426 -9.80 -23.33 -1.18
CA ILE A 426 -9.73 -22.20 -0.26
C ILE A 426 -10.95 -22.28 0.65
N GLN A 427 -10.69 -22.28 1.95
CA GLN A 427 -11.72 -22.26 2.98
C GLN A 427 -11.62 -20.96 3.76
N TRP A 428 -12.70 -20.21 3.84
CA TRP A 428 -12.77 -19.00 4.66
C TRP A 428 -12.93 -19.39 6.13
N ASN A 429 -12.03 -18.89 6.97
CA ASN A 429 -12.05 -19.14 8.41
C ASN A 429 -12.79 -17.99 9.09
N GLY A 430 -14.03 -18.28 9.52
CA GLY A 430 -14.89 -17.29 10.17
C GLY A 430 -15.43 -16.23 9.23
N THR A 431 -16.13 -15.24 9.79
CA THR A 431 -16.70 -14.12 9.04
C THR A 431 -15.62 -13.06 8.80
N PRO A 432 -15.39 -12.61 7.55
CA PRO A 432 -14.49 -11.50 7.27
C PRO A 432 -14.87 -10.26 8.10
N VAL A 433 -13.87 -9.63 8.71
CA VAL A 433 -14.04 -8.29 9.29
C VAL A 433 -13.99 -7.32 8.13
N MET A 434 -15.04 -6.51 7.92
CA MET A 434 -15.09 -5.54 6.83
C MET A 434 -14.61 -4.15 7.26
#